data_AF-A0A507F6D2-F1
#
_entry.id   AF-A0A507F6D2-F1
#
_cell.length_a   1.000
_cell.length_b   1.000
_cell.length_c   1.000
_cell.angle_alpha   90.00
_cell.angle_beta   90.00
_cell.angle_gamma   90.00
#
_symmetry.space_group_name_H-M   'P 1'
#
loop_
_entity.id
_entity.type
_entity.pdbx_description
1 polymer ?
#
loop_
_entity_poly.entity_id
_entity_poly.type
_entity_poly.pdbx_seq_one_letter_code
_entity_poly.pdbx_strand_id
1 'polypeptide(L)'
;MSDIARIKSLLRAIPDFPKKVGGILLLFVPRMSLLTPEFSSLLVSFRVSSFKTANAYDLTTLSPSSFSIPIDIFPIFQDPLAVETIVTNIVHHILSNGLPKIDVIVGLDARGFLLGPWIANRLGAAFVPVRKAGKLPGETIKVAYEKEYGTDYFEMHRDAIKTGQNVIVLDDLIATGGSAKAAGELIAKHGGKTVKYIFLVELSALKGSEKLDAPTYSLVQFED
;
A
#
# COMPACT_ATOMS: atom_id res chain seq x y z
N MET A 1 14.11 -18.99 -6.74
CA MET A 1 13.03 -18.41 -7.57
C MET A 1 13.47 -17.02 -7.99
N SER A 2 13.34 -16.60 -9.25
CA SER A 2 13.49 -15.18 -9.56
C SER A 2 12.28 -14.45 -8.97
N ASP A 3 12.49 -13.32 -8.33
CA ASP A 3 11.47 -12.65 -7.54
C ASP A 3 10.18 -12.32 -8.32
N ILE A 4 10.29 -12.22 -9.65
CA ILE A 4 9.20 -12.09 -10.61
C ILE A 4 8.16 -13.22 -10.49
N ALA A 5 8.58 -14.46 -10.26
CA ALA A 5 7.66 -15.60 -10.13
C ALA A 5 6.89 -15.56 -8.80
N ARG A 6 7.51 -15.02 -7.73
CA ARG A 6 6.87 -14.78 -6.43
C ARG A 6 5.79 -13.72 -6.59
N ILE A 7 6.12 -12.60 -7.24
CA ILE A 7 5.19 -11.48 -7.48
C ILE A 7 3.98 -11.91 -8.29
N LYS A 8 4.17 -12.71 -9.34
CA LYS A 8 3.05 -13.28 -10.11
C LYS A 8 2.19 -14.22 -9.28
N SER A 9 2.73 -14.83 -8.23
CA SER A 9 1.96 -15.62 -7.27
C SER A 9 1.20 -14.72 -6.29
N LEU A 10 1.85 -13.68 -5.74
CA LEU A 10 1.23 -12.67 -4.86
C LEU A 10 0.06 -11.96 -5.58
N LEU A 11 0.25 -11.50 -6.82
CA LEU A 11 -0.81 -10.85 -7.61
C LEU A 11 -2.02 -11.76 -7.85
N ARG A 12 -1.81 -13.08 -7.97
CA ARG A 12 -2.89 -14.07 -8.14
C ARG A 12 -3.63 -14.40 -6.83
N ALA A 13 -3.05 -14.06 -5.67
CA ALA A 13 -3.65 -14.27 -4.36
C ALA A 13 -4.56 -13.13 -3.90
N ILE A 14 -4.58 -12.00 -4.62
CA ILE A 14 -5.45 -10.85 -4.32
C ILE A 14 -6.92 -11.23 -4.55
N PRO A 15 -7.80 -11.18 -3.53
CA PRO A 15 -9.24 -11.35 -3.70
C PRO A 15 -9.80 -10.31 -4.69
N ASP A 16 -10.68 -10.72 -5.59
CA ASP A 16 -11.21 -9.92 -6.73
C ASP A 16 -10.19 -9.55 -7.82
N PHE A 17 -9.05 -10.25 -7.93
CA PHE A 17 -8.22 -10.15 -9.13
C PHE A 17 -9.08 -10.45 -10.36
N PRO A 18 -9.10 -9.57 -11.40
CA PRO A 18 -9.96 -9.77 -12.55
C PRO A 18 -9.63 -11.12 -13.20
N LYS A 19 -10.51 -12.10 -12.99
CA LYS A 19 -10.41 -13.41 -13.62
C LYS A 19 -10.56 -13.18 -15.12
N LYS A 20 -9.59 -13.69 -15.86
CA LYS A 20 -9.48 -13.59 -17.32
C LYS A 20 -10.83 -13.85 -17.99
N VAL A 21 -11.46 -12.80 -18.51
CA VAL A 21 -12.57 -12.90 -19.48
C VAL A 21 -12.19 -12.00 -20.65
N GLY A 22 -11.97 -12.60 -21.83
CA GLY A 22 -11.81 -11.85 -23.08
C GLY A 22 -10.50 -11.10 -23.33
N GLY A 23 -9.49 -11.18 -22.46
CA GLY A 23 -8.15 -10.65 -22.75
C GLY A 23 -8.01 -9.12 -22.80
N ILE A 24 -8.95 -8.39 -22.20
CA ILE A 24 -8.89 -6.92 -22.04
C ILE A 24 -8.85 -6.60 -20.55
N LEU A 25 -7.76 -6.00 -20.09
CA LEU A 25 -7.70 -5.34 -18.78
C LEU A 25 -8.19 -3.90 -18.99
N LEU A 26 -9.42 -3.60 -18.58
CA LEU A 26 -9.96 -2.24 -18.67
C LEU A 26 -9.39 -1.40 -17.51
N LEU A 27 -8.33 -0.64 -17.79
CA LEU A 27 -7.79 0.34 -16.84
C LEU A 27 -8.74 1.54 -16.79
N PHE A 28 -9.46 1.69 -15.68
CA PHE A 28 -10.30 2.86 -15.44
C PHE A 28 -9.40 4.04 -15.04
N VAL A 29 -9.19 4.99 -15.94
CA VAL A 29 -8.51 6.26 -15.65
C VAL A 29 -9.54 7.39 -15.70
N PRO A 30 -10.13 7.82 -14.58
CA PRO A 30 -10.96 9.00 -14.62
C PRO A 30 -10.07 10.24 -14.48
N ARG A 31 -9.92 11.00 -15.57
CA ARG A 31 -9.60 12.43 -15.46
C ARG A 31 -10.66 13.20 -16.21
N MET A 32 -11.69 13.62 -15.47
CA MET A 32 -12.79 14.42 -16.01
C MET A 32 -12.39 15.90 -16.00
N SER A 33 -11.95 16.39 -17.14
CA SER A 33 -12.13 17.79 -17.60
C SER A 33 -11.51 17.89 -19.00
N LEU A 34 -12.32 18.35 -19.96
CA LEU A 34 -12.07 18.47 -21.42
C LEU A 34 -12.53 17.26 -22.24
N LEU A 35 -13.85 17.11 -22.38
CA LEU A 35 -14.46 16.30 -23.42
C LEU A 35 -14.74 17.20 -24.64
N THR A 36 -13.99 17.01 -25.73
CA THR A 36 -14.44 17.39 -27.07
C THR A 36 -15.01 16.15 -27.79
N PRO A 37 -15.95 16.30 -28.74
CA PRO A 37 -16.68 15.18 -29.33
C PRO A 37 -15.83 14.19 -30.17
N GLU A 38 -14.58 14.51 -30.44
CA GLU A 38 -13.68 13.68 -31.28
C GLU A 38 -12.96 12.56 -30.49
N PHE A 39 -13.08 12.50 -29.16
CA PHE A 39 -12.37 11.51 -28.34
C PHE A 39 -13.08 10.14 -28.19
N SER A 40 -14.26 9.96 -28.78
CA SER A 40 -14.99 8.67 -28.73
C SER A 40 -14.32 7.56 -29.55
N SER A 41 -13.46 7.90 -30.52
CA SER A 41 -12.86 6.94 -31.45
C SER A 41 -11.43 6.50 -31.09
N LEU A 42 -10.84 7.00 -30.01
CA LEU A 42 -9.46 6.67 -29.60
C LEU A 42 -9.40 5.62 -28.47
N LEU A 43 -10.29 4.64 -28.49
CA LEU A 43 -10.14 3.37 -27.74
C LEU A 43 -9.19 2.46 -28.53
N VAL A 44 -7.90 2.79 -28.52
CA VAL A 44 -6.87 2.03 -29.25
C VAL A 44 -6.38 0.85 -28.39
N SER A 45 -6.73 -0.33 -28.88
CA SER A 45 -6.28 -1.67 -28.49
C SER A 45 -4.77 -1.75 -28.23
N PHE A 46 -4.38 -2.15 -27.01
CA PHE A 46 -3.02 -2.62 -26.71
C PHE A 46 -3.04 -4.16 -26.58
N ARG A 47 -2.43 -4.84 -27.56
CA ARG A 47 -2.32 -6.30 -27.63
C ARG A 47 -1.00 -6.73 -26.97
N VAL A 48 -1.06 -7.38 -25.82
CA VAL A 48 0.11 -8.05 -25.22
C VAL A 48 0.28 -9.42 -25.89
N SER A 49 1.41 -9.61 -26.58
CA SER A 49 1.82 -10.89 -27.14
C SER A 49 2.40 -11.81 -26.07
N SER A 50 2.09 -13.10 -26.21
CA SER A 50 2.37 -14.21 -25.30
C SER A 50 3.84 -14.34 -24.86
N PHE A 51 4.07 -14.57 -23.57
CA PHE A 51 5.31 -15.18 -23.07
C PHE A 51 5.06 -16.58 -22.53
N LYS A 52 5.86 -17.53 -23.03
CA LYS A 52 5.86 -18.97 -22.74
C LYS A 52 6.19 -19.23 -21.26
N THR A 53 5.43 -20.11 -20.63
CA THR A 53 5.69 -20.71 -19.32
C THR A 53 6.81 -21.73 -19.40
N ALA A 54 7.84 -21.61 -18.54
CA ALA A 54 8.84 -22.65 -18.35
C ALA A 54 8.96 -23.03 -16.87
N ASN A 55 8.71 -24.32 -16.64
CA ASN A 55 9.08 -25.21 -15.53
C ASN A 55 8.51 -24.97 -14.13
N ALA A 56 7.71 -25.96 -13.72
CA ALA A 56 7.37 -26.27 -12.34
C ALA A 56 8.62 -26.80 -11.61
N TYR A 57 8.87 -26.29 -10.41
CA TYR A 57 9.82 -26.88 -9.48
C TYR A 57 9.20 -26.96 -8.08
N ASP A 58 9.46 -28.10 -7.46
CA ASP A 58 9.01 -28.61 -6.17
C ASP A 58 9.40 -27.70 -4.99
N LEU A 59 8.47 -27.51 -4.05
CA LEU A 59 8.55 -26.55 -2.94
C LEU A 59 8.76 -27.22 -1.56
N THR A 60 9.16 -28.49 -1.51
CA THR A 60 9.16 -29.26 -0.25
C THR A 60 10.47 -29.31 0.54
N THR A 61 11.41 -28.37 0.37
CA THR A 61 12.66 -28.37 1.17
C THR A 61 13.00 -27.04 1.82
N LEU A 62 12.20 -26.61 2.79
CA LEU A 62 12.68 -25.74 3.87
C LEU A 62 12.12 -26.23 5.22
N SER A 63 13.05 -26.69 6.06
CA SER A 63 12.85 -27.18 7.44
C SER A 63 12.38 -26.05 8.36
N PRO A 64 11.49 -26.33 9.34
CA PRO A 64 11.00 -25.34 10.29
C PRO A 64 11.99 -25.18 11.45
N SER A 65 13.01 -24.35 11.27
CA SER A 65 13.73 -23.74 12.39
C SER A 65 14.75 -22.72 11.89
N SER A 66 14.62 -21.51 12.44
CA SER A 66 15.61 -20.42 12.44
C SER A 66 15.55 -19.42 11.26
N PHE A 67 15.38 -18.15 11.64
CA PHE A 67 15.43 -16.90 10.85
C PHE A 67 14.21 -16.55 9.98
N SER A 68 13.44 -15.55 10.45
CA SER A 68 12.44 -14.82 9.67
C SER A 68 13.08 -14.28 8.38
N ILE A 69 12.73 -14.86 7.23
CA ILE A 69 13.19 -14.38 5.93
C ILE A 69 12.54 -13.01 5.69
N PRO A 70 13.30 -11.92 5.48
CA PRO A 70 12.73 -10.61 5.18
C PRO A 70 11.92 -10.68 3.88
N ILE A 71 10.67 -10.21 3.91
CA ILE A 71 9.83 -10.13 2.71
C ILE A 71 10.33 -8.96 1.85
N ASP A 72 10.88 -9.29 0.69
CA ASP A 72 11.37 -8.33 -0.29
C ASP A 72 10.28 -7.97 -1.32
N ILE A 73 9.92 -6.68 -1.35
CA ILE A 73 8.93 -6.11 -2.27
C ILE A 73 9.58 -5.45 -3.49
N PHE A 74 10.90 -5.16 -3.46
CA PHE A 74 11.57 -4.37 -4.50
C PHE A 74 11.43 -4.92 -5.92
N PRO A 75 11.35 -6.24 -6.12
CA PRO A 75 11.18 -6.79 -7.46
C PRO A 75 9.83 -6.43 -8.10
N ILE A 76 8.82 -5.99 -7.32
CA ILE A 76 7.56 -5.44 -7.84
C ILE A 76 7.86 -4.18 -8.66
N PHE A 77 8.76 -3.34 -8.17
CA PHE A 77 9.12 -2.07 -8.78
C PHE A 77 10.01 -2.24 -10.02
N GLN A 78 10.50 -3.45 -10.28
CA GLN A 78 11.21 -3.80 -11.52
C GLN A 78 10.25 -4.16 -12.67
N ASP A 79 8.96 -4.35 -12.38
CA ASP A 79 7.91 -4.60 -13.36
C ASP A 79 6.88 -3.45 -13.34
N PRO A 80 6.92 -2.51 -14.31
CA PRO A 80 5.99 -1.37 -14.35
C PRO A 80 4.51 -1.79 -14.36
N LEU A 81 4.20 -2.95 -14.95
CA LEU A 81 2.83 -3.47 -14.98
C LEU A 81 2.41 -3.94 -13.58
N ALA A 82 3.32 -4.55 -12.82
CA ALA A 82 3.04 -4.97 -11.45
C ALA A 82 2.76 -3.76 -10.55
N VAL A 83 3.56 -2.69 -10.66
CA VAL A 83 3.33 -1.42 -9.93
C VAL A 83 1.96 -0.82 -10.28
N GLU A 84 1.67 -0.65 -11.58
CA GLU A 84 0.38 -0.07 -12.01
C GLU A 84 -0.80 -0.94 -11.55
N THR A 85 -0.65 -2.27 -11.59
CA THR A 85 -1.67 -3.20 -11.10
C THR A 85 -1.96 -3.01 -9.62
N ILE A 86 -0.92 -2.91 -8.78
CA ILE A 86 -1.07 -2.73 -7.33
C ILE A 86 -1.68 -1.37 -7.02
N VAL A 87 -1.19 -0.29 -7.64
CA VAL A 87 -1.74 1.06 -7.46
C VAL A 87 -3.22 1.10 -7.87
N THR A 88 -3.56 0.52 -9.02
CA THR A 88 -4.94 0.46 -9.51
C THR A 88 -5.85 -0.33 -8.57
N ASN A 89 -5.38 -1.48 -8.08
CA ASN A 89 -6.14 -2.30 -7.15
C ASN A 89 -6.41 -1.57 -5.83
N ILE A 90 -5.40 -0.93 -5.25
CA ILE A 90 -5.54 -0.15 -4.01
C ILE A 90 -6.52 1.02 -4.20
N VAL A 91 -6.37 1.79 -5.28
CA VAL A 91 -7.27 2.92 -5.58
C VAL A 91 -8.70 2.42 -5.79
N HIS A 92 -8.89 1.33 -6.53
CA HIS A 92 -10.21 0.72 -6.70
C HIS A 92 -10.80 0.27 -5.36
N HIS A 93 -10.01 -0.39 -4.50
CA HIS A 93 -10.45 -0.75 -3.15
C HIS A 93 -10.93 0.49 -2.36
N ILE A 94 -10.18 1.58 -2.40
CA ILE A 94 -10.53 2.81 -1.69
C ILE A 94 -11.86 3.40 -2.20
N LEU A 95 -12.03 3.47 -3.53
CA LEU A 95 -13.19 4.10 -4.16
C LEU A 95 -14.46 3.24 -4.10
N SER A 96 -14.33 1.92 -4.12
CA SER A 96 -15.47 0.98 -4.22
C SER A 96 -16.02 0.54 -2.87
N ASN A 97 -15.36 0.84 -1.74
CA ASN A 97 -15.76 0.38 -0.40
C ASN A 97 -16.53 1.43 0.42
N GLY A 98 -17.15 2.43 -0.22
CA GLY A 98 -18.00 3.42 0.45
C GLY A 98 -17.27 4.29 1.47
N LEU A 99 -15.95 4.45 1.34
CA LEU A 99 -15.18 5.34 2.20
C LEU A 99 -15.55 6.81 1.93
N PRO A 100 -15.43 7.70 2.93
CA PRO A 100 -15.55 9.13 2.69
C PRO A 100 -14.44 9.59 1.73
N LYS A 101 -14.56 10.82 1.22
CA LYS A 101 -13.49 11.45 0.44
C LYS A 101 -12.20 11.43 1.26
N ILE A 102 -11.13 10.92 0.66
CA ILE A 102 -9.79 10.86 1.27
C ILE A 102 -9.09 12.18 1.02
N ASP A 103 -8.61 12.82 2.09
CA ASP A 103 -7.91 14.10 2.01
C ASP A 103 -6.39 13.92 2.05
N VAL A 104 -5.90 12.90 2.77
CA VAL A 104 -4.48 12.66 3.00
C VAL A 104 -4.15 11.16 2.94
N ILE A 105 -3.08 10.82 2.23
CA ILE A 105 -2.36 9.54 2.37
C ILE A 105 -1.13 9.77 3.24
N VAL A 106 -1.08 9.12 4.39
CA VAL A 106 0.10 9.07 5.24
C VAL A 106 0.93 7.85 4.87
N GLY A 107 2.19 8.04 4.49
CA GLY A 107 3.15 6.96 4.29
C GLY A 107 4.03 6.77 5.51
N LEU A 108 4.44 5.53 5.81
CA LEU A 108 5.47 5.23 6.81
C LEU A 108 6.87 5.10 6.19
N ASP A 109 7.87 5.66 6.88
CA ASP A 109 9.26 5.65 6.44
C ASP A 109 9.87 4.23 6.44
N ALA A 110 10.50 3.76 5.38
CA ALA A 110 10.66 4.40 4.06
C ALA A 110 9.78 3.75 2.98
N ARG A 111 9.35 2.49 3.18
CA ARG A 111 8.78 1.67 2.11
C ARG A 111 7.34 2.05 1.78
N GLY A 112 6.58 2.56 2.73
CA GLY A 112 5.29 3.21 2.47
C GLY A 112 5.37 4.39 1.48
N PHE A 113 6.55 5.01 1.33
CA PHE A 113 6.76 6.13 0.38
C PHE A 113 6.86 5.68 -1.07
N LEU A 114 7.07 4.38 -1.32
CA LEU A 114 7.22 3.86 -2.67
C LEU A 114 5.90 3.91 -3.47
N LEU A 115 4.76 3.77 -2.77
CA LEU A 115 3.43 3.77 -3.37
C LEU A 115 2.53 4.92 -2.89
N GLY A 116 2.78 5.45 -1.69
CA GLY A 116 1.95 6.50 -1.08
C GLY A 116 1.70 7.72 -1.98
N PRO A 117 2.74 8.36 -2.54
CA PRO A 117 2.56 9.50 -3.44
C PRO A 117 1.78 9.16 -4.72
N TRP A 118 1.92 7.94 -5.24
CA TRP A 118 1.24 7.50 -6.46
C TRP A 118 -0.26 7.36 -6.21
N ILE A 119 -0.63 6.74 -5.09
CA ILE A 119 -2.02 6.57 -4.66
C ILE A 119 -2.63 7.93 -4.30
N ALA A 120 -1.92 8.77 -3.55
CA ALA A 120 -2.37 10.12 -3.20
C ALA A 120 -2.71 10.94 -4.46
N ASN A 121 -1.82 10.93 -5.44
CA ASN A 121 -2.02 11.61 -6.71
C ASN A 121 -3.25 11.08 -7.48
N ARG A 122 -3.47 9.76 -7.51
CA ARG A 122 -4.65 9.15 -8.17
C ARG A 122 -5.97 9.52 -7.48
N LEU A 123 -5.95 9.74 -6.17
CA LEU A 123 -7.11 10.13 -5.38
C LEU A 123 -7.34 11.65 -5.31
N GLY A 124 -6.39 12.45 -5.79
CA GLY A 124 -6.41 13.91 -5.58
C GLY A 124 -6.23 14.31 -4.12
N ALA A 125 -5.56 13.46 -3.33
CA ALA A 125 -5.27 13.66 -1.92
C ALA A 125 -3.83 14.21 -1.72
N ALA A 126 -3.57 14.81 -0.57
CA ALA A 126 -2.22 15.16 -0.16
C ALA A 126 -1.43 13.91 0.24
N PHE A 127 -0.11 13.95 0.15
CA PHE A 127 0.77 12.94 0.72
C PHE A 127 1.55 13.53 1.90
N VAL A 128 1.58 12.80 3.02
CA VAL A 128 2.28 13.20 4.24
C VAL A 128 3.21 12.07 4.70
N PRO A 129 4.52 12.31 4.86
CA PRO A 129 5.42 11.32 5.42
C PRO A 129 5.37 11.31 6.96
N VAL A 130 5.33 10.12 7.55
CA VAL A 130 5.72 9.88 8.94
C VAL A 130 7.12 9.28 8.95
N ARG A 131 8.05 9.90 9.67
CA ARG A 131 9.47 9.49 9.68
C ARG A 131 9.99 9.24 11.07
N LYS A 132 11.07 8.48 11.17
CA LYS A 132 11.85 8.41 12.42
C LYS A 132 12.35 9.80 12.80
N ALA A 133 12.51 10.03 14.10
CA ALA A 133 12.85 11.33 14.62
C ALA A 133 14.15 11.93 14.04
N GLY A 134 14.13 13.24 13.79
CA GLY A 134 15.26 13.99 13.25
C GLY A 134 15.46 13.85 11.73
N LYS A 135 14.54 13.19 11.02
CA LYS A 135 14.59 13.06 9.55
C LYS A 135 13.75 14.10 8.81
N LEU A 136 12.84 14.79 9.50
CA LEU A 136 12.02 15.86 8.93
C LEU A 136 12.61 17.22 9.30
N PRO A 137 12.71 18.18 8.35
CA PRO A 137 13.10 19.55 8.66
C PRO A 137 11.93 20.31 9.33
N GLY A 138 12.22 21.36 10.09
CA GLY A 138 11.19 22.23 10.67
C GLY A 138 10.49 21.64 11.90
N GLU A 139 9.31 22.16 12.23
CA GLU A 139 8.57 21.75 13.42
C GLU A 139 7.79 20.45 13.23
N THR A 140 7.93 19.55 14.19
CA THR A 140 7.26 18.24 14.18
C THR A 140 6.53 17.95 15.50
N ILE A 141 5.50 17.11 15.41
CA ILE A 141 4.90 16.43 16.57
C ILE A 141 5.46 15.02 16.60
N LYS A 142 5.75 14.52 17.82
CA LYS A 142 6.33 13.20 18.04
C LYS A 142 5.39 12.26 18.77
N VAL A 143 5.47 10.98 18.44
CA VAL A 143 4.86 9.86 19.17
C VAL A 143 5.94 8.83 19.45
N ALA A 144 5.99 8.37 20.70
CA ALA A 144 6.88 7.31 21.12
C ALA A 144 6.38 5.96 20.59
N TYR A 145 7.30 5.09 20.19
CA TYR A 145 7.00 3.69 19.95
C TYR A 145 8.05 2.81 20.64
N GLU A 146 7.57 1.70 21.21
CA GLU A 146 8.41 0.78 21.95
C GLU A 146 9.17 -0.16 21.00
N LYS A 147 10.47 -0.29 21.23
CA LYS A 147 11.29 -1.36 20.66
C LYS A 147 11.56 -2.40 21.72
N GLU A 148 12.14 -3.53 21.30
CA GLU A 148 12.60 -4.59 22.21
C GLU A 148 13.62 -4.06 23.24
N TYR A 149 14.43 -3.07 22.84
CA TYR A 149 15.35 -2.36 23.73
C TYR A 149 15.24 -0.85 23.49
N GLY A 150 14.47 -0.18 24.34
CA GLY A 150 14.35 1.29 24.38
C GLY A 150 13.15 1.87 23.63
N THR A 151 13.06 3.20 23.68
CA THR A 151 12.01 3.99 23.04
C THR A 151 12.60 4.75 21.86
N ASP A 152 11.90 4.74 20.74
CA ASP A 152 12.21 5.60 19.59
C ASP A 152 10.95 6.41 19.23
N TYR A 153 11.06 7.36 18.31
CA TYR A 153 10.01 8.32 18.01
C TYR A 153 9.74 8.38 16.52
N PHE A 154 8.45 8.40 16.19
CA PHE A 154 7.97 8.83 14.88
C PHE A 154 7.55 10.29 14.93
N GLU A 155 7.78 10.99 13.84
CA GLU A 155 7.53 12.42 13.65
C GLU A 155 6.69 12.66 12.41
N MET A 156 5.84 13.68 12.50
CA MET A 156 5.07 14.27 11.41
C MET A 156 5.16 15.79 11.53
N HIS A 157 5.20 16.52 10.42
CA HIS A 157 5.18 17.98 10.43
C HIS A 157 3.91 18.50 11.13
N ARG A 158 4.06 19.52 11.99
CA ARG A 158 2.99 20.05 12.85
C ARG A 158 1.73 20.47 12.07
N ASP A 159 1.88 20.90 10.84
CA ASP A 159 0.84 21.41 9.95
C ASP A 159 0.42 20.42 8.85
N ALA A 160 0.92 19.17 8.90
CA ALA A 160 0.71 18.18 7.86
C ALA A 160 -0.76 17.75 7.69
N ILE A 161 -1.52 17.76 8.78
CA ILE A 161 -2.92 17.33 8.83
C ILE A 161 -3.75 18.42 9.49
N LYS A 162 -4.88 18.75 8.86
CA LYS A 162 -5.88 19.67 9.37
C LYS A 162 -6.98 18.90 10.10
N THR A 163 -7.56 19.52 11.12
CA THR A 163 -8.68 18.96 11.88
C THR A 163 -9.82 18.50 10.96
N GLY A 164 -10.29 17.27 11.18
CA GLY A 164 -11.41 16.67 10.45
C GLY A 164 -11.06 16.01 9.11
N GLN A 165 -9.80 16.08 8.66
CA GLN A 165 -9.40 15.39 7.42
C GLN A 165 -9.49 13.87 7.56
N ASN A 166 -9.95 13.20 6.50
CA ASN A 166 -9.97 11.75 6.41
C ASN A 166 -8.63 11.25 5.86
N VAL A 167 -7.98 10.38 6.62
CA VAL A 167 -6.60 9.97 6.39
C VAL A 167 -6.51 8.46 6.22
N ILE A 168 -5.80 8.02 5.18
CA ILE A 168 -5.39 6.62 5.04
C ILE A 168 -3.91 6.50 5.40
N VAL A 169 -3.57 5.49 6.19
CA VAL A 169 -2.17 5.12 6.43
C VAL A 169 -1.79 4.00 5.47
N LEU A 170 -0.65 4.14 4.80
CA LEU A 170 -0.10 3.17 3.87
C LEU A 170 1.31 2.76 4.29
N ASP A 171 1.55 1.45 4.35
CA ASP A 171 2.89 0.89 4.45
C ASP A 171 3.01 -0.36 3.58
N ASP A 172 4.22 -0.85 3.39
CA ASP A 172 4.41 -2.06 2.62
C ASP A 172 4.05 -3.32 3.40
N LEU A 173 4.40 -3.37 4.68
CA LEU A 173 4.23 -4.57 5.50
C LEU A 173 3.78 -4.23 6.92
N ILE A 174 2.78 -4.95 7.42
CA ILE A 174 2.44 -4.97 8.84
C ILE A 174 2.89 -6.27 9.52
N ALA A 175 3.66 -6.10 10.60
CA ALA A 175 4.08 -7.17 11.50
C ALA A 175 3.35 -7.00 12.86
N THR A 176 4.02 -6.46 13.87
CA THR A 176 3.45 -6.28 15.22
C THR A 176 2.48 -5.11 15.34
N GLY A 177 2.39 -4.24 14.31
CA GLY A 177 1.50 -3.08 14.24
C GLY A 177 2.01 -1.78 14.89
N GLY A 178 3.17 -1.80 15.56
CA GLY A 178 3.66 -0.66 16.35
C GLY A 178 3.83 0.64 15.56
N SER A 179 4.47 0.59 14.38
CA SER A 179 4.67 1.77 13.53
C SER A 179 3.36 2.34 12.98
N ALA A 180 2.44 1.47 12.54
CA ALA A 180 1.13 1.87 12.06
C ALA A 180 0.29 2.51 13.16
N LYS A 181 0.32 1.95 14.37
CA LYS A 181 -0.34 2.54 15.54
C LYS A 181 0.21 3.94 15.86
N ALA A 182 1.53 4.11 15.86
CA ALA A 182 2.15 5.41 16.08
C ALA A 182 1.76 6.45 15.02
N ALA A 183 1.58 6.03 13.76
CA ALA A 183 1.04 6.89 12.70
C ALA A 183 -0.42 7.31 12.98
N GLY A 184 -1.28 6.39 13.40
CA GLY A 184 -2.65 6.69 13.83
C GLY A 184 -2.70 7.68 15.00
N GLU A 185 -1.84 7.49 16.00
CA GLU A 185 -1.72 8.43 17.12
C GLU A 185 -1.24 9.82 16.69
N LEU A 186 -0.29 9.90 15.74
CA LEU A 186 0.11 11.19 15.14
C LEU A 186 -1.08 11.84 14.44
N ILE A 187 -1.81 11.10 13.61
CA ILE A 187 -3.01 11.61 12.90
C ILE A 187 -4.03 12.17 13.90
N ALA A 188 -4.34 11.42 14.96
CA ALA A 188 -5.27 11.82 16.00
C ALA A 188 -4.80 13.09 16.73
N LYS A 189 -3.50 13.22 17.04
CA LYS A 189 -2.92 14.43 17.65
C LYS A 189 -3.05 15.68 16.77
N HIS A 190 -3.12 15.52 15.45
CA HIS A 190 -3.39 16.61 14.50
C HIS A 190 -4.90 16.86 14.29
N GLY A 191 -5.77 16.13 14.99
CA GLY A 191 -7.22 16.21 14.84
C GLY A 191 -7.74 15.56 13.55
N GLY A 192 -6.91 14.77 12.86
CA GLY A 192 -7.33 13.98 11.70
C GLY A 192 -8.06 12.70 12.12
N LYS A 193 -8.74 12.09 11.15
CA LYS A 193 -9.44 10.81 11.34
C LYS A 193 -8.80 9.74 10.45
N THR A 194 -8.19 8.73 11.07
CA THR A 194 -7.76 7.54 10.33
C THR A 194 -8.98 6.75 9.87
N VAL A 195 -9.18 6.63 8.56
CA VAL A 195 -10.35 5.92 8.00
C VAL A 195 -10.04 4.50 7.57
N LYS A 196 -8.78 4.21 7.22
CA LYS A 196 -8.31 2.87 6.86
C LYS A 196 -6.78 2.79 6.92
N TYR A 197 -6.27 1.61 7.22
CA TYR A 197 -4.88 1.23 7.03
C TYR A 197 -4.75 0.30 5.82
N ILE A 198 -3.74 0.51 5.00
CA ILE A 198 -3.49 -0.31 3.81
C ILE A 198 -2.06 -0.84 3.86
N PHE A 199 -1.92 -2.15 3.62
CA PHE A 199 -0.64 -2.85 3.58
C PHE A 199 -0.53 -3.67 2.29
N LEU A 200 0.67 -3.81 1.73
CA LEU A 200 0.89 -4.81 0.68
C LEU A 200 0.89 -6.22 1.28
N VAL A 201 1.52 -6.34 2.44
CA VAL A 201 1.75 -7.62 3.11
C VAL A 201 1.35 -7.53 4.59
N GLU A 202 0.65 -8.54 5.07
CA GLU A 202 0.32 -8.70 6.49
C GLU A 202 0.82 -10.04 7.01
N LEU A 203 1.53 -10.01 8.14
CA LEU A 203 1.93 -11.20 8.89
C LEU A 203 0.84 -11.50 9.95
N SER A 204 -0.19 -12.23 9.54
CA SER A 204 -1.41 -12.44 10.33
C SER A 204 -1.14 -13.07 11.70
N ALA A 205 -0.13 -13.96 11.80
CA ALA A 205 0.29 -14.58 13.05
C ALA A 205 0.69 -13.57 14.15
N LEU A 206 1.12 -12.36 13.78
CA LEU A 206 1.59 -11.33 14.72
C LEU A 206 0.47 -10.39 15.20
N LYS A 207 -0.75 -10.53 14.66
CA LYS A 207 -1.96 -9.79 15.08
C LYS A 207 -1.76 -8.28 15.16
N GLY A 208 -1.00 -7.73 14.21
CA GLY A 208 -0.72 -6.29 14.17
C GLY A 208 -1.96 -5.45 13.88
N SER A 209 -2.82 -5.93 12.99
CA SER A 209 -4.05 -5.26 12.56
C SER A 209 -5.06 -5.08 13.69
N GLU A 210 -5.14 -6.03 14.63
CA GLU A 210 -6.03 -5.96 15.80
C GLU A 210 -5.73 -4.78 16.74
N LYS A 211 -4.54 -4.18 16.64
CA LYS A 211 -4.09 -3.08 17.52
C LYS A 211 -4.40 -1.68 16.96
N LEU A 212 -4.99 -1.61 15.76
CA LEU A 212 -5.20 -0.36 15.04
C LEU A 212 -6.60 0.20 15.31
N ASP A 213 -6.71 1.53 15.20
CA ASP A 213 -7.94 2.29 15.52
C ASP A 213 -8.91 2.43 14.34
N ALA A 214 -8.60 1.80 13.20
CA ALA A 214 -9.42 1.80 12.00
C ALA A 214 -9.29 0.48 11.23
N PRO A 215 -10.23 0.16 10.32
CA PRO A 215 -10.18 -1.06 9.51
C PRO A 215 -8.89 -1.18 8.69
N THR A 216 -8.44 -2.41 8.45
CA THR A 216 -7.26 -2.71 7.63
C THR A 216 -7.66 -3.30 6.27
N TYR A 217 -6.77 -3.15 5.29
CA TYR A 217 -6.81 -3.88 4.03
C TYR A 217 -5.38 -4.28 3.65
N SER A 218 -5.18 -5.57 3.40
CA SER A 218 -3.89 -6.14 3.03
C SER A 218 -4.02 -6.84 1.69
N LEU A 219 -3.11 -6.58 0.74
CA LEU A 219 -3.17 -7.24 -0.57
C LEU A 219 -2.87 -8.74 -0.45
N VAL A 220 -1.89 -9.09 0.41
CA VAL A 220 -1.51 -10.47 0.69
C VAL A 220 -1.30 -10.67 2.19
N GLN A 221 -1.79 -11.79 2.69
CA GLN A 221 -1.67 -12.21 4.09
C GLN A 221 -0.82 -13.49 4.17
N PHE A 222 0.12 -13.53 5.11
CA PHE A 222 0.89 -14.71 5.47
C PHE A 222 0.46 -15.17 6.86
N GLU A 223 0.10 -16.44 6.98
CA GLU A 223 -0.41 -17.03 8.23
C GLU A 223 0.69 -17.73 9.06
N ASP A 224 1.88 -17.94 8.48
CA ASP A 224 3.00 -18.72 9.05
C ASP A 224 4.34 -17.95 9.03
#